data_AF-A0A814S2J3-F1
#
_entry.id   AF-A0A814S2J3-F1
#
_cell.length_a   1.000
_cell.length_b   1.000
_cell.length_c   1.000
_cell.angle_alpha   90.00
_cell.angle_beta   90.00
_cell.angle_gamma   90.00
#
_symmetry.space_group_name_H-M   'P 1'
#
loop_
_entity.id
_entity.type
_entity.pdbx_description
1 polymer ?
#
loop_
_entity_poly.entity_id
_entity_poly.type
_entity_poly.pdbx_seq_one_letter_code
_entity_poly.pdbx_strand_id
1 'polypeptide(L)'
;MTASKTTSTKNAADRYSGYYPKVYGSNDSYLLINVLPIDLADEYLYKLRSEVKWGKMYQNGGKVPREIAIQGTISKDNFEPLY
;
A
#
# COMPACT_ATOMS: atom_id res chain seq x y z
N MET A 1 -49.44 -18.89 23.06
CA MET A 1 -48.19 -18.10 23.19
C MET A 1 -47.47 -18.17 21.86
N THR A 2 -47.58 -17.10 21.08
CA THR A 2 -47.18 -17.04 19.67
C THR A 2 -45.71 -16.62 19.60
N ALA A 3 -44.85 -17.45 19.00
CA ALA A 3 -43.45 -17.11 18.80
C ALA A 3 -43.32 -16.06 17.70
N SER A 4 -42.95 -14.84 18.07
CA SER A 4 -42.60 -13.77 17.13
C SER A 4 -41.37 -14.20 16.32
N LYS A 5 -41.56 -14.41 15.01
CA LYS A 5 -40.44 -14.48 14.05
C LYS A 5 -39.79 -13.10 14.01
N THR A 6 -38.63 -12.96 14.63
CA THR A 6 -37.78 -11.78 14.50
C THR A 6 -37.25 -11.72 13.08
N THR A 7 -37.98 -11.06 12.19
CA THR A 7 -37.50 -10.73 10.85
C THR A 7 -36.34 -9.74 11.01
N SER A 8 -35.11 -10.25 10.89
CA SER A 8 -33.91 -9.42 10.82
C SER A 8 -33.99 -8.55 9.56
N THR A 9 -34.39 -7.30 9.73
CA THR A 9 -34.29 -6.26 8.71
C THR A 9 -32.81 -5.97 8.51
N LYS A 10 -32.21 -6.60 7.49
CA LYS A 10 -30.85 -6.26 7.06
C LYS A 10 -30.86 -4.80 6.60
N ASN A 11 -30.28 -3.92 7.42
CA ASN A 11 -30.12 -2.51 7.12
C ASN A 11 -29.34 -2.34 5.81
N ALA A 12 -29.64 -1.30 5.05
CA ALA A 12 -29.00 -1.04 3.75
C ALA A 12 -27.45 -0.97 3.82
N ALA A 13 -26.88 -0.73 5.00
CA ALA A 13 -25.45 -0.79 5.28
C ALA A 13 -24.83 -2.19 5.09
N ASP A 14 -25.57 -3.27 5.31
CA ASP A 14 -25.07 -4.65 5.09
C ASP A 14 -24.84 -4.96 3.62
N ARG A 15 -25.50 -4.24 2.71
CA ARG A 15 -25.38 -4.48 1.25
C ARG A 15 -24.10 -3.91 0.66
N TYR A 16 -23.36 -3.10 1.43
CA TYR A 16 -22.06 -2.54 1.06
C TYR A 16 -20.91 -3.01 1.96
N SER A 17 -21.11 -4.12 2.69
CA SER A 17 -20.14 -4.71 3.62
C SER A 17 -18.80 -5.18 2.98
N GLY A 18 -18.65 -5.13 1.66
CA GLY A 18 -17.50 -5.70 0.95
C GLY A 18 -16.37 -4.73 0.56
N TYR A 19 -16.59 -3.41 0.61
CA TYR A 19 -15.69 -2.43 0.00
C TYR A 19 -15.37 -1.19 0.86
N TYR A 20 -15.72 -1.19 2.15
CA TYR A 20 -15.17 -0.17 3.04
C TYR A 20 -13.78 -0.60 3.48
N PRO A 21 -12.72 0.14 3.10
CA PRO A 21 -11.38 -0.20 3.52
C PRO A 21 -11.33 -0.15 5.05
N LYS A 22 -10.86 -1.24 5.65
CA LYS A 22 -10.72 -1.32 7.09
C LYS A 22 -9.76 -0.21 7.53
N VAL A 23 -10.26 0.65 8.40
CA VAL A 23 -9.51 1.79 8.97
C VAL A 23 -8.52 1.27 9.99
N TYR A 24 -7.30 1.76 9.92
CA TYR A 24 -6.23 1.52 10.89
C TYR A 24 -5.69 2.86 11.42
N GLY A 25 -5.11 2.87 12.63
CA GLY A 25 -4.53 4.07 13.23
C GLY A 25 -5.54 5.13 13.66
N SER A 26 -5.24 6.42 13.41
CA SER A 26 -6.01 7.59 13.84
C SER A 26 -7.10 8.01 12.85
N ASN A 27 -7.71 7.04 12.15
CA ASN A 27 -8.76 7.25 11.15
C ASN A 27 -8.31 7.94 9.83
N ASP A 28 -7.00 7.96 9.56
CA ASP A 28 -6.40 8.49 8.34
C ASP A 28 -5.70 7.43 7.49
N SER A 29 -5.63 6.19 7.98
CA SER A 29 -4.93 5.08 7.33
C SER A 29 -5.87 3.92 7.03
N TYR A 30 -5.65 3.27 5.89
CA TYR A 30 -6.57 2.28 5.32
C TYR A 30 -5.78 1.11 4.73
N LEU A 31 -6.24 -0.12 4.94
CA LEU A 31 -5.64 -1.30 4.30
C LEU A 31 -6.33 -1.61 2.98
N LEU A 32 -5.57 -1.60 1.90
CA LEU A 32 -5.97 -2.10 0.59
C LEU A 32 -5.28 -3.45 0.35
N ILE A 33 -6.07 -4.48 0.09
CA ILE A 33 -5.58 -5.84 -0.17
C ILE A 33 -5.73 -6.11 -1.66
N ASN A 34 -4.75 -6.80 -2.27
CA ASN A 34 -4.75 -7.16 -3.68
C ASN A 34 -4.89 -5.95 -4.62
N VAL A 35 -4.16 -4.86 -4.33
CA VAL A 35 -4.17 -3.64 -5.15
C VAL A 35 -3.71 -3.89 -6.59
N LEU A 36 -2.88 -4.92 -6.79
CA LEU A 36 -2.50 -5.44 -8.11
C LEU A 36 -3.02 -6.87 -8.27
N PRO A 37 -3.46 -7.27 -9.48
CA PRO A 37 -3.66 -8.66 -9.84
C PRO A 37 -2.40 -9.50 -9.56
N ILE A 38 -2.57 -10.72 -9.07
CA ILE A 38 -1.46 -11.57 -8.64
C ILE A 38 -0.45 -11.85 -9.77
N ASP A 39 -0.95 -12.09 -10.98
CA ASP A 39 -0.12 -12.37 -12.15
C ASP A 39 0.80 -11.18 -12.49
N LEU A 40 0.31 -9.94 -12.31
CA LEU A 40 1.12 -8.75 -12.50
C LEU A 40 2.14 -8.57 -11.36
N ALA A 41 1.76 -8.88 -10.13
CA ALA A 41 2.65 -8.75 -8.98
C ALA A 41 3.86 -9.69 -9.10
N ASP A 42 3.64 -10.93 -9.52
CA ASP A 42 4.70 -11.93 -9.70
C ASP A 42 5.69 -11.51 -10.79
N GLU A 43 5.21 -11.03 -11.93
CA GLU A 43 6.06 -10.57 -13.03
C GLU A 43 6.83 -9.29 -12.65
N TYR A 44 6.13 -8.28 -12.14
CA TYR A 44 6.72 -6.97 -11.90
C TYR A 44 7.71 -6.96 -10.74
N LEU A 45 7.59 -7.85 -9.76
CA LEU A 45 8.59 -7.97 -8.69
C LEU A 45 9.99 -8.20 -9.26
N TYR A 46 10.13 -9.14 -10.22
CA TYR A 46 11.41 -9.45 -10.83
C TYR A 46 11.88 -8.34 -11.76
N LYS A 47 10.97 -7.74 -12.54
CA LYS A 47 11.30 -6.61 -13.42
C LYS A 47 11.81 -5.40 -12.64
N LEU A 48 11.13 -5.02 -11.55
CA LEU A 48 11.57 -3.93 -10.68
C LEU A 48 12.97 -4.18 -10.13
N ARG A 49 13.27 -5.42 -9.73
CA ARG A 49 14.62 -5.79 -9.27
C ARG A 49 15.69 -5.59 -10.34
N SER A 50 15.40 -5.93 -11.60
CA SER A 50 16.40 -5.85 -12.68
C SER A 50 16.50 -4.47 -13.35
N GLU A 51 15.38 -3.75 -13.45
CA GLU A 51 15.29 -2.52 -14.25
C GLU A 51 15.53 -1.25 -13.45
N VAL A 52 15.19 -1.25 -12.15
CA VAL A 52 15.42 -0.09 -11.29
C VAL A 52 16.90 0.02 -10.94
N LYS A 53 17.43 1.24 -11.01
CA LYS A 53 18.80 1.56 -10.59
C LYS A 53 18.89 1.62 -9.06
N TRP A 54 18.97 0.45 -8.44
CA TRP A 54 19.13 0.31 -7.00
C TRP A 54 20.51 0.78 -6.53
N GLY A 55 20.51 1.61 -5.49
CA GLY A 55 21.69 2.17 -4.83
C GLY A 55 21.74 1.84 -3.35
N LYS A 56 22.87 2.16 -2.73
CA LYS A 56 23.08 2.05 -1.28
C LYS A 56 22.93 3.42 -0.64
N MET A 57 22.32 3.45 0.54
CA MET A 57 22.16 4.63 1.38
C MET A 57 23.03 4.51 2.63
N TYR A 58 23.54 5.62 3.15
CA TYR A 58 24.39 5.63 4.35
C TYR A 58 23.85 6.60 5.40
N GLN A 59 23.53 6.08 6.58
CA GLN A 59 23.05 6.89 7.70
C GLN A 59 23.93 6.66 8.92
N ASN A 60 24.39 7.75 9.55
CA ASN A 60 25.26 7.73 10.75
C ASN A 60 26.50 6.83 10.59
N GLY A 61 27.14 6.87 9.42
CA GLY A 61 28.36 6.10 9.13
C GLY A 61 28.13 4.61 8.82
N GLY A 62 26.89 4.14 8.84
CA GLY A 62 26.52 2.77 8.50
C GLY A 62 25.74 2.68 7.20
N LYS A 63 25.89 1.56 6.49
CA LYS A 63 25.01 1.24 5.36
C LYS A 63 23.61 0.95 5.91
N VAL A 64 22.59 1.60 5.35
CA VAL A 64 21.19 1.25 5.66
C VAL A 64 20.89 -0.13 5.07
N PRO A 65 20.24 -1.06 5.81
CA PRO A 65 20.03 -2.44 5.36
C PRO A 65 18.87 -2.56 4.35
N ARG A 66 18.81 -1.65 3.38
CA ARG A 66 17.89 -1.67 2.24
C ARG A 66 18.55 -1.00 1.04
N GLU A 67 18.10 -1.38 -0.15
CA GLU A 67 18.42 -0.68 -1.38
C GLU A 67 17.40 0.45 -1.60
N ILE A 68 17.83 1.53 -2.25
CA ILE A 68 16.99 2.68 -2.57
C ILE A 68 17.13 3.03 -4.05
N ALA A 69 16.13 3.68 -4.63
CA ALA A 69 16.24 4.29 -5.95
C ALA A 69 15.48 5.61 -5.94
N ILE A 70 16.05 6.63 -6.60
CA ILE A 70 15.40 7.92 -6.82
C ILE A 70 14.86 7.91 -8.25
N GLN A 71 13.56 8.16 -8.41
CA GLN A 71 12.91 8.25 -9.71
C GLN A 71 12.16 9.58 -9.83
N GLY A 72 12.22 10.17 -11.03
CA GLY A 72 11.64 11.49 -11.32
C GLY A 72 12.68 12.45 -11.91
N THR A 73 12.24 13.69 -12.16
CA THR A 73 13.10 14.75 -12.69
C THR A 73 13.61 15.62 -11.54
N ILE A 74 14.93 15.77 -11.42
CA ILE A 74 15.53 16.73 -10.49
C ILE A 74 15.37 18.13 -11.10
N SER A 75 14.81 19.08 -10.34
CA SER A 75 14.69 20.49 -10.72
C SER A 75 16.08 21.08 -11.07
N LYS A 76 16.12 22.05 -11.99
CA LYS A 76 17.35 22.76 -12.41
C LYS A 76 18.16 23.37 -11.27
N ASP A 77 17.53 23.58 -10.12
CA ASP A 77 18.19 24.10 -8.91
C ASP A 77 19.10 23.04 -8.26
N ASN A 78 19.24 21.85 -8.87
CA ASN A 78 20.18 20.77 -8.51
C ASN A 78 20.04 20.25 -7.06
N PHE A 79 18.88 20.44 -6.44
CA PHE A 79 18.59 19.80 -5.16
C PHE A 79 18.29 18.32 -5.38
N GLU A 80 19.29 17.50 -5.13
CA GLU A 80 19.13 16.06 -5.04
C GLU A 80 18.90 15.62 -3.58
N PRO A 81 18.05 14.62 -3.34
CA PRO A 81 17.95 14.00 -2.03
C PRO A 81 19.30 13.41 -1.61
N LEU A 82 19.87 13.92 -0.52
CA LEU A 82 21.05 13.34 0.12
C LEU A 82 20.63 12.16 1.00
N TYR A 83 21.18 10.99 0.68
CA TYR A 83 20.89 9.70 1.29
C TYR A 83 22.18 8.90 1.51
#